data_AF-A0A482WT82-F1
#
_entry.id   AF-A0A482WT82-F1
#
_cell.length_a   1.000
_cell.length_b   1.000
_cell.length_c   1.000
_cell.angle_alpha   90.00
_cell.angle_beta   90.00
_cell.angle_gamma   90.00
#
_symmetry.space_group_name_H-M   'P 1'
#
loop_
_entity.id
_entity.type
_entity.pdbx_description
1 polymer ?
#
loop_
_entity_poly.entity_id
_entity_poly.type
_entity_poly.pdbx_seq_one_letter_code
_entity_poly.pdbx_strand_id
1 'polypeptide(L)'
;LIAHFTCNAVFGRELQLGRCRLVLDDHPCPDARVSFFLFTRANPIEGQQVEIGLRGKNSISLSHYNSSRPSKILIHGYNGHKYLDLLMDIKTEYLLEGDYNVLTVDWRSLSARPCYPLAAINTKHAGKCVAHFIRQLLMLTTDQIHLIGFSLGAHVAASAAMHLRPIKVARITDPMSCDHHRSLMYFAESIRSVAGFWGWPCSNMAAYLQFRCPPRGAPCLMGANTPNTSRGFCLVYTAESPPYALGRWTSNNTRWNNRILPEKWNPKQIDSNLIV
;
A
#
# COMPACT_ATOMS: atom_id res chain seq x y z
N LEU A 1 27.19 20.11 25.76
CA LEU A 1 26.65 18.75 25.97
C LEU A 1 27.34 17.79 25.03
N ILE A 2 28.24 16.96 25.53
CA ILE A 2 28.82 15.85 24.77
C ILE A 2 27.83 14.70 24.91
N ALA A 3 27.12 14.37 23.83
CA ALA A 3 26.24 13.21 23.81
C ALA A 3 27.12 11.95 23.81
N HIS A 4 27.15 11.23 24.94
CA HIS A 4 27.74 9.90 25.01
C HIS A 4 26.90 8.96 24.14
N PHE A 5 27.36 8.69 22.92
CA PHE A 5 26.90 7.57 22.13
C PHE A 5 27.60 6.31 22.65
N THR A 6 26.93 5.55 23.50
CA THR A 6 27.35 4.18 23.79
C THR A 6 27.09 3.34 22.54
N CYS A 7 28.14 3.09 21.76
CA CYS A 7 28.12 2.10 20.68
C CYS A 7 28.11 0.71 21.35
N ASN A 8 26.93 0.19 21.67
CA ASN A 8 26.81 -1.17 22.13
C ASN A 8 27.08 -2.12 20.95
N ALA A 9 28.26 -2.74 21.02
CA ALA A 9 28.71 -3.96 20.34
C ALA A 9 27.97 -4.41 19.07
N VAL A 10 28.71 -4.53 17.97
CA VAL A 10 28.32 -5.35 16.81
C VAL A 10 28.32 -6.81 17.25
N PHE A 11 27.20 -7.30 17.77
CA PHE A 11 26.92 -8.73 17.88
C PHE A 11 26.02 -9.12 16.71
N GLY A 12 26.63 -9.57 15.61
CA GLY A 12 25.89 -10.11 14.47
C GLY A 12 25.39 -9.08 13.46
N ARG A 13 24.47 -9.52 12.59
CA ARG A 13 23.95 -8.83 11.39
C ARG A 13 23.03 -7.63 11.69
N GLU A 14 23.26 -6.96 12.83
CA GLU A 14 22.40 -5.93 13.39
C GLU A 14 23.20 -4.83 14.07
N LEU A 15 22.72 -3.59 13.96
CA LEU A 15 23.25 -2.43 14.68
C LEU A 15 22.13 -1.78 15.50
N GLN A 16 22.35 -1.62 16.80
CA GLN A 16 21.41 -0.99 17.72
C GLN A 16 21.98 0.35 18.23
N LEU A 17 21.33 1.45 17.85
CA LEU A 17 21.67 2.83 18.25
C LEU A 17 20.57 3.36 19.18
N GLY A 18 20.74 3.14 20.49
CA GLY A 18 19.71 3.46 21.48
C GLY A 18 18.43 2.65 21.22
N ARG A 19 17.30 3.33 20.95
CA ARG A 19 16.03 2.68 20.55
C ARG A 19 15.96 2.33 19.06
N CYS A 20 16.90 2.83 18.27
CA CYS A 20 16.92 2.62 16.83
C CYS A 20 17.64 1.35 16.45
N ARG A 21 17.04 0.60 15.54
CA ARG A 21 17.59 -0.66 15.05
C ARG A 21 17.80 -0.59 13.55
N LEU A 22 18.97 -1.04 13.12
CA LEU A 22 19.30 -1.26 11.72
C LEU A 22 19.58 -2.75 11.55
N VAL A 23 18.89 -3.38 10.60
CA VAL A 23 19.16 -4.77 10.20
C VAL A 23 19.94 -4.75 8.90
N LEU A 24 21.08 -5.45 8.88
CA LEU A 24 21.92 -5.53 7.69
C LEU A 24 21.29 -6.44 6.64
N ASP A 25 21.54 -6.14 5.36
CA ASP A 25 20.89 -6.81 4.22
C ASP A 25 21.13 -8.34 4.17
N ASP A 26 22.19 -8.84 4.81
CA ASP A 26 22.51 -10.26 4.89
C ASP A 26 21.72 -11.03 5.96
N HIS A 27 20.95 -10.36 6.83
CA HIS A 27 20.11 -11.02 7.83
C HIS A 27 19.10 -11.97 7.15
N PRO A 28 18.97 -13.23 7.61
CA PRO A 28 18.08 -14.19 6.97
C PRO A 28 16.60 -13.88 7.25
N CYS A 29 15.72 -14.46 6.43
CA CYS A 29 14.27 -14.51 6.66
C CYS A 29 13.86 -15.99 6.83
N PRO A 30 12.81 -16.30 7.63
CA PRO A 30 11.91 -15.37 8.30
C PRO A 30 12.57 -14.61 9.45
N ASP A 31 12.09 -13.40 9.72
CA ASP A 31 12.52 -12.55 10.83
C ASP A 31 11.29 -12.27 11.71
N ALA A 32 11.37 -12.58 13.00
CA ALA A 32 10.26 -12.41 13.95
C ALA A 32 9.76 -10.96 14.06
N ARG A 33 10.57 -10.00 13.61
CA ARG A 33 10.23 -8.56 13.57
C ARG A 33 9.38 -8.17 12.37
N VAL A 34 9.20 -9.07 11.41
CA VAL A 34 8.33 -8.90 10.24
C VAL A 34 7.30 -10.03 10.29
N SER A 35 6.14 -9.73 10.83
CA SER A 35 5.07 -10.70 11.09
C SER A 35 3.83 -10.44 10.25
N PHE A 36 3.02 -11.47 10.02
CA PHE A 36 1.89 -11.45 9.11
C PHE A 36 0.63 -11.82 9.88
N PHE A 37 -0.45 -11.03 9.70
CA PHE A 37 -1.72 -11.26 10.38
C PHE A 37 -2.84 -11.36 9.35
N LEU A 38 -3.53 -12.49 9.35
CA LEU A 38 -4.61 -12.81 8.45
C LEU A 38 -5.95 -12.35 8.99
N PHE A 39 -6.72 -11.69 8.13
CA PHE A 39 -8.12 -11.36 8.30
C PHE A 39 -8.93 -11.97 7.16
N THR A 40 -10.07 -12.54 7.52
CA THR A 40 -11.08 -13.05 6.60
C THR A 40 -12.46 -12.67 7.15
N ARG A 41 -13.54 -12.97 6.41
CA ARG A 41 -14.90 -12.82 6.94
C ARG A 41 -15.18 -13.67 8.20
N ALA A 42 -14.41 -14.73 8.43
CA ALA A 42 -14.53 -15.56 9.63
C ALA A 42 -13.87 -14.93 10.87
N ASN A 43 -12.88 -14.05 10.67
CA ASN A 43 -12.19 -13.32 11.74
C ASN A 43 -11.97 -11.84 11.37
N PRO A 44 -13.03 -11.04 11.21
CA PRO A 44 -12.93 -9.71 10.63
C PRO A 44 -12.37 -8.66 11.61
N ILE A 45 -12.34 -8.98 12.91
CA ILE A 45 -11.94 -8.08 14.01
C ILE A 45 -10.51 -8.39 14.46
N GLU A 46 -10.22 -9.65 14.80
CA GLU A 46 -8.92 -10.06 15.34
C GLU A 46 -8.12 -10.86 14.31
N GLY A 47 -6.92 -10.36 13.99
CA GLY A 47 -6.05 -10.97 13.00
C GLY A 47 -5.31 -12.18 13.55
N GLN A 48 -5.36 -13.30 12.84
CA GLN A 48 -4.60 -14.50 13.18
C GLN A 48 -3.16 -14.35 12.70
N GLN A 49 -2.18 -14.45 13.60
CA GLN A 49 -0.77 -14.47 13.18
C GLN A 49 -0.49 -15.74 12.37
N VAL A 50 -0.01 -15.56 11.14
CA VAL A 50 0.31 -16.66 10.23
C VAL A 50 1.80 -16.73 9.94
N GLU A 51 2.33 -17.93 9.95
CA GLU A 51 3.71 -18.26 9.60
C GLU A 51 3.70 -19.41 8.60
N ILE A 52 4.60 -19.32 7.62
CA ILE A 52 4.85 -20.39 6.65
C ILE A 52 6.29 -20.84 6.86
N GLY A 53 6.50 -21.74 7.80
CA GLY A 53 7.82 -22.26 8.12
C GLY A 53 8.20 -23.46 7.27
N LEU A 54 9.51 -23.68 7.11
CA LEU A 54 10.05 -25.01 6.83
C LEU A 54 10.16 -25.76 8.17
N ARG A 55 9.78 -27.05 8.19
CA ARG A 55 9.84 -27.95 9.37
C ARG A 55 8.85 -27.63 10.52
N GLY A 56 7.55 -27.62 10.22
CA GLY A 56 6.50 -27.81 11.24
C GLY A 56 5.92 -26.56 11.91
N LYS A 57 6.49 -25.36 11.68
CA LYS A 57 5.83 -24.08 12.04
C LYS A 57 4.99 -23.56 10.88
N ASN A 58 3.86 -24.20 10.58
CA ASN A 58 2.99 -23.79 9.48
C ASN A 58 1.57 -23.43 9.98
N SER A 59 1.45 -22.28 10.67
CA SER A 59 0.15 -21.86 11.24
C SER A 59 -0.86 -21.42 10.19
N ILE A 60 -0.43 -21.12 8.96
CA ILE A 60 -1.37 -20.73 7.89
C ILE A 60 -2.39 -21.84 7.58
N SER A 61 -1.99 -23.11 7.69
CA SER A 61 -2.86 -24.27 7.44
C SER A 61 -3.94 -24.47 8.50
N LEU A 62 -3.71 -23.95 9.71
CA LEU A 62 -4.64 -23.97 10.84
C LEU A 62 -5.44 -22.68 10.96
N SER A 63 -5.20 -21.72 10.07
CA SER A 63 -5.88 -20.42 10.05
C SER A 63 -7.10 -20.45 9.13
N HIS A 64 -7.82 -19.32 9.04
CA HIS A 64 -8.91 -19.15 8.07
C HIS A 64 -8.44 -18.94 6.62
N TYR A 65 -7.15 -19.11 6.32
CA TYR A 65 -6.61 -18.91 4.98
C TYR A 65 -7.23 -19.92 4.01
N ASN A 66 -7.69 -19.41 2.86
CA ASN A 66 -8.23 -20.25 1.80
C ASN A 66 -7.46 -19.98 0.51
N SER A 67 -6.74 -21.00 0.01
CA SER A 67 -5.88 -20.87 -1.17
C SER A 67 -6.64 -20.60 -2.47
N SER A 68 -7.94 -20.84 -2.53
CA SER A 68 -8.79 -20.53 -3.69
C SER A 68 -9.32 -19.09 -3.68
N ARG A 69 -8.97 -18.29 -2.67
CA ARG A 69 -9.41 -16.89 -2.54
C ARG A 69 -8.26 -15.90 -2.81
N PRO A 70 -8.56 -14.73 -3.41
CA PRO A 70 -7.56 -13.72 -3.72
C PRO A 70 -6.93 -13.15 -2.45
N SER A 71 -5.62 -12.89 -2.50
CA SER A 71 -4.85 -12.42 -1.35
C SER A 71 -4.45 -10.95 -1.50
N LYS A 72 -4.79 -10.11 -0.51
CA LYS A 72 -4.40 -8.69 -0.42
C LYS A 72 -3.39 -8.52 0.72
N ILE A 73 -2.20 -8.01 0.44
CA ILE A 73 -1.15 -7.80 1.46
C ILE A 73 -1.00 -6.31 1.72
N LEU A 74 -1.36 -5.87 2.93
CA LEU A 74 -1.34 -4.48 3.38
C LEU A 74 -0.10 -4.21 4.24
N ILE A 75 0.69 -3.18 3.89
CA ILE A 75 1.99 -2.90 4.53
C ILE A 75 2.01 -1.47 5.07
N HIS A 76 2.02 -1.31 6.40
CA HIS A 76 2.08 0.01 7.04
C HIS A 76 3.40 0.75 6.77
N GLY A 77 3.44 2.05 7.08
CA GLY A 77 4.62 2.89 6.94
C GLY A 77 5.38 3.16 8.25
N TYR A 78 6.14 4.26 8.24
CA TYR A 78 6.88 4.75 9.40
C TYR A 78 5.96 5.01 10.60
N ASN A 79 6.41 4.59 11.78
CA ASN A 79 5.67 4.66 13.04
C ASN A 79 4.27 4.00 13.01
N GLY A 80 4.04 3.08 12.07
CA GLY A 80 2.81 2.29 11.97
C GLY A 80 2.92 0.93 12.65
N HIS A 81 1.81 0.20 12.61
CA HIS A 81 1.69 -1.19 13.07
C HIS A 81 0.54 -1.91 12.33
N LYS A 82 0.35 -3.22 12.59
CA LYS A 82 -0.72 -4.02 11.96
C LYS A 82 -2.12 -3.41 12.05
N TYR A 83 -2.52 -2.92 13.22
CA TYR A 83 -3.83 -2.28 13.47
C TYR A 83 -3.86 -0.79 13.17
N LEU A 84 -3.00 -0.28 12.29
CA LEU A 84 -3.10 1.11 11.88
C LEU A 84 -4.50 1.30 11.27
N ASP A 85 -5.32 2.19 11.84
CA ASP A 85 -6.76 2.32 11.55
C ASP A 85 -7.05 2.30 10.05
N LEU A 86 -6.21 2.99 9.29
CA LEU A 86 -6.34 3.12 7.85
C LEU A 86 -6.12 1.83 7.05
N LEU A 87 -5.28 0.91 7.55
CA LEU A 87 -5.19 -0.44 7.02
C LEU A 87 -6.44 -1.25 7.35
N MET A 88 -7.00 -1.01 8.54
CA MET A 88 -8.21 -1.68 9.00
C MET A 88 -9.44 -1.24 8.21
N ASP A 89 -9.51 0.03 7.79
CA ASP A 89 -10.54 0.53 6.88
C ASP A 89 -10.46 -0.18 5.53
N ILE A 90 -9.27 -0.21 4.91
CA ILE A 90 -9.06 -0.91 3.63
C ILE A 90 -9.35 -2.41 3.75
N LYS A 91 -8.92 -3.05 4.84
CA LYS A 91 -9.27 -4.45 5.14
C LYS A 91 -10.78 -4.62 5.22
N THR A 92 -11.48 -3.72 5.90
CA THR A 92 -12.94 -3.80 6.08
C THR A 92 -13.64 -3.69 4.73
N GLU A 93 -13.22 -2.76 3.89
CA GLU A 93 -13.77 -2.58 2.55
C GLU A 93 -13.60 -3.83 1.68
N TYR A 94 -12.43 -4.49 1.70
CA TYR A 94 -12.26 -5.78 1.01
C TYR A 94 -13.16 -6.89 1.58
N LEU A 95 -13.22 -7.03 2.91
CA LEU A 95 -14.07 -8.07 3.52
C LEU A 95 -15.57 -7.81 3.30
N LEU A 96 -15.99 -6.55 3.12
CA LEU A 96 -17.36 -6.22 2.72
C LEU A 96 -17.59 -6.54 1.24
N GLU A 97 -16.62 -6.24 0.36
CA GLU A 97 -16.72 -6.49 -1.08
C GLU A 97 -16.85 -7.97 -1.41
N GLY A 98 -16.00 -8.81 -0.81
CA GLY A 98 -15.88 -10.21 -1.22
C GLY A 98 -15.16 -11.12 -0.24
N ASP A 99 -14.99 -12.36 -0.68
CA ASP A 99 -14.27 -13.39 0.03
C ASP A 99 -12.76 -13.28 -0.26
N TYR A 100 -12.05 -12.52 0.56
CA TYR A 100 -10.60 -12.29 0.44
C TYR A 100 -9.80 -12.87 1.61
N ASN A 101 -8.54 -13.21 1.33
CA ASN A 101 -7.51 -13.31 2.36
C ASN A 101 -6.82 -11.94 2.49
N VAL A 102 -7.09 -11.18 3.55
CA VAL A 102 -6.42 -9.89 3.78
C VAL A 102 -5.33 -10.08 4.81
N LEU A 103 -4.07 -9.87 4.42
CA LEU A 103 -2.89 -10.05 5.25
C LEU A 103 -2.27 -8.69 5.56
N THR A 104 -2.16 -8.32 6.84
CA THR A 104 -1.39 -7.14 7.23
C THR A 104 0.03 -7.54 7.63
N VAL A 105 1.01 -6.73 7.25
CA VAL A 105 2.42 -6.91 7.63
C VAL A 105 2.76 -5.98 8.79
N ASP A 106 3.19 -6.53 9.91
CA ASP A 106 3.69 -5.81 11.08
C ASP A 106 5.22 -5.81 11.09
N TRP A 107 5.82 -4.66 10.81
CA TRP A 107 7.27 -4.43 10.85
C TRP A 107 7.61 -3.26 11.79
N ARG A 108 6.73 -2.98 12.77
CA ARG A 108 6.81 -1.83 13.68
C ARG A 108 8.16 -1.65 14.37
N SER A 109 8.84 -2.74 14.72
CA SER A 109 10.13 -2.68 15.43
C SER A 109 11.26 -2.14 14.55
N LEU A 110 11.08 -2.20 13.23
CA LEU A 110 12.04 -1.69 12.25
C LEU A 110 11.66 -0.31 11.72
N SER A 111 10.43 0.16 12.00
CA SER A 111 9.88 1.42 11.50
C SER A 111 9.52 2.42 12.60
N ALA A 112 9.92 2.18 13.86
CA ALA A 112 9.52 3.01 15.00
C ALA A 112 10.18 4.39 15.01
N ARG A 113 9.47 5.39 15.54
CA ARG A 113 10.05 6.70 15.86
C ARG A 113 11.07 6.59 17.01
N PRO A 114 12.13 7.42 17.05
CA PRO A 114 12.47 8.54 16.16
C PRO A 114 13.36 8.16 14.94
N CYS A 115 13.39 6.89 14.56
CA CYS A 115 14.50 6.31 13.80
C CYS A 115 14.30 6.34 12.27
N TYR A 116 13.84 7.47 11.71
CA TYR A 116 13.43 7.53 10.30
C TYR A 116 14.51 7.09 9.29
N PRO A 117 15.78 7.56 9.37
CA PRO A 117 16.80 7.13 8.41
C PRO A 117 17.04 5.62 8.44
N LEU A 118 17.05 5.03 9.65
CA LEU A 118 17.24 3.60 9.83
C LEU A 118 16.01 2.82 9.36
N ALA A 119 14.80 3.34 9.62
CA ALA A 119 13.56 2.77 9.10
C ALA A 119 13.54 2.74 7.57
N ALA A 120 14.03 3.80 6.92
CA ALA A 120 14.13 3.86 5.46
C ALA A 120 15.08 2.80 4.91
N ILE A 121 16.23 2.59 5.57
CA ILE A 121 17.17 1.52 5.19
C ILE A 121 16.55 0.14 5.42
N ASN A 122 15.87 -0.07 6.56
CA ASN A 122 15.21 -1.33 6.91
C ASN A 122 14.12 -1.75 5.91
N THR A 123 13.63 -0.86 5.03
CA THR A 123 12.68 -1.25 3.97
C THR A 123 13.21 -2.34 3.06
N LYS A 124 14.54 -2.40 2.85
CA LYS A 124 15.20 -3.46 2.09
C LYS A 124 14.99 -4.81 2.77
N HIS A 125 15.38 -4.91 4.04
CA HIS A 125 15.24 -6.13 4.85
C HIS A 125 13.77 -6.54 5.05
N ALA A 126 12.89 -5.60 5.40
CA ALA A 126 11.46 -5.86 5.51
C ALA A 126 10.88 -6.39 4.19
N GLY A 127 11.24 -5.78 3.06
CA GLY A 127 10.81 -6.22 1.73
C GLY A 127 11.34 -7.61 1.37
N LYS A 128 12.59 -7.93 1.73
CA LYS A 128 13.19 -9.26 1.59
C LYS A 128 12.39 -10.32 2.37
N CYS A 129 11.96 -10.04 3.60
CA CYS A 129 11.17 -10.98 4.40
C CYS A 129 9.71 -11.09 3.93
N VAL A 130 9.12 -10.00 3.43
CA VAL A 130 7.82 -10.04 2.73
C VAL A 130 7.90 -10.91 1.47
N ALA A 131 8.97 -10.76 0.66
CA ALA A 131 9.20 -11.60 -0.51
C ALA A 131 9.39 -13.09 -0.14
N HIS A 132 10.10 -13.38 0.95
CA HIS A 132 10.28 -14.73 1.45
C HIS A 132 8.93 -15.38 1.80
N PHE A 133 8.08 -14.68 2.55
CA PHE A 133 6.73 -15.14 2.88
C PHE A 133 5.87 -15.34 1.61
N ILE A 134 5.88 -14.39 0.67
CA ILE A 134 5.12 -14.50 -0.58
C ILE A 134 5.55 -15.70 -1.41
N ARG A 135 6.85 -16.01 -1.49
CA ARG A 135 7.33 -17.21 -2.21
C ARG A 135 6.69 -18.47 -1.67
N GLN A 136 6.60 -18.59 -0.35
CA GLN A 136 6.00 -19.75 0.28
C GLN A 136 4.49 -19.75 0.11
N LEU A 137 3.84 -18.59 0.20
CA LEU A 137 2.41 -18.43 -0.03
C LEU A 137 2.00 -18.87 -1.45
N LEU A 138 2.80 -18.52 -2.46
CA LEU A 138 2.59 -18.92 -3.86
C LEU A 138 2.71 -20.44 -4.08
N MET A 139 3.26 -21.20 -3.14
CA MET A 139 3.23 -22.66 -3.19
C MET A 139 1.87 -23.23 -2.74
N LEU A 140 1.05 -22.42 -2.07
CA LEU A 140 -0.25 -22.82 -1.52
C LEU A 140 -1.42 -22.36 -2.39
N THR A 141 -1.31 -21.21 -3.05
CA THR A 141 -2.37 -20.60 -3.85
C THR A 141 -2.00 -20.54 -5.33
N THR A 142 -3.02 -20.69 -6.19
CA THR A 142 -2.93 -20.41 -7.62
C THR A 142 -3.42 -19.00 -7.97
N ASP A 143 -3.89 -18.24 -6.98
CA ASP A 143 -4.51 -16.93 -7.19
C ASP A 143 -3.50 -15.78 -7.09
N GLN A 144 -3.92 -14.62 -7.59
CA GLN A 144 -3.13 -13.41 -7.66
C GLN A 144 -2.97 -12.76 -6.29
N ILE A 145 -1.73 -12.39 -5.98
CA ILE A 145 -1.37 -11.60 -4.80
C ILE A 145 -1.27 -10.13 -5.20
N HIS A 146 -1.95 -9.27 -4.46
CA HIS A 146 -1.86 -7.81 -4.60
C HIS A 146 -1.18 -7.21 -3.38
N LEU A 147 -0.04 -6.55 -3.59
CA LEU A 147 0.68 -5.82 -2.54
C LEU A 147 0.20 -4.36 -2.51
N ILE A 148 -0.11 -3.86 -1.32
CA ILE A 148 -0.55 -2.49 -1.09
C ILE A 148 0.31 -1.94 0.04
N GLY A 149 1.21 -1.02 -0.30
CA GLY A 149 2.14 -0.43 0.65
C GLY A 149 1.83 1.03 0.86
N PHE A 150 1.93 1.49 2.10
CA PHE A 150 1.54 2.84 2.50
C PHE A 150 2.73 3.58 3.07
N SER A 151 2.97 4.82 2.62
CA SER A 151 4.12 5.61 3.08
C SER A 151 5.42 4.80 2.84
N LEU A 152 6.24 4.63 3.87
CA LEU A 152 7.44 3.80 3.82
C LEU A 152 7.16 2.32 3.49
N GLY A 153 5.93 1.84 3.71
CA GLY A 153 5.47 0.51 3.30
C GLY A 153 5.39 0.32 1.79
N ALA A 154 5.25 1.38 0.99
CA ALA A 154 5.34 1.31 -0.46
C ALA A 154 6.74 0.88 -0.92
N HIS A 155 7.78 1.39 -0.26
CA HIS A 155 9.17 1.00 -0.50
C HIS A 155 9.42 -0.45 -0.07
N VAL A 156 8.79 -0.91 1.01
CA VAL A 156 8.80 -2.33 1.41
C VAL A 156 8.17 -3.20 0.32
N ALA A 157 7.01 -2.79 -0.23
CA ALA A 157 6.32 -3.50 -1.31
C ALA A 157 7.16 -3.57 -2.60
N ALA A 158 7.78 -2.45 -2.98
CA ALA A 158 8.69 -2.37 -4.12
C ALA A 158 9.92 -3.27 -3.92
N SER A 159 10.54 -3.21 -2.73
CA SER A 159 11.64 -4.09 -2.34
C SER A 159 11.25 -5.56 -2.40
N ALA A 160 10.06 -5.93 -1.90
CA ALA A 160 9.56 -7.30 -1.98
C ALA A 160 9.43 -7.78 -3.43
N ALA A 161 8.88 -6.94 -4.32
CA ALA A 161 8.76 -7.27 -5.73
C ALA A 161 10.12 -7.43 -6.44
N MET A 162 11.13 -6.61 -6.08
CA MET A 162 12.50 -6.80 -6.57
C MET A 162 13.06 -8.15 -6.13
N HIS A 163 12.88 -8.51 -4.86
CA HIS A 163 13.35 -9.77 -4.31
C HIS A 163 12.59 -10.99 -4.83
N LEU A 164 11.39 -10.84 -5.40
CA LEU A 164 10.60 -11.93 -5.97
C LEU A 164 11.01 -12.32 -7.39
N ARG A 165 11.82 -11.52 -8.09
CA ARG A 165 12.26 -11.82 -9.47
C ARG A 165 12.84 -13.24 -9.59
N PRO A 166 12.52 -13.98 -10.67
CA PRO A 166 11.75 -13.56 -11.85
C PRO A 166 10.21 -13.60 -11.68
N ILE A 167 9.69 -14.01 -10.51
CA ILE A 167 8.25 -14.06 -10.24
C ILE A 167 7.69 -12.62 -10.23
N LYS A 168 6.66 -12.38 -11.06
CA LYS A 168 5.94 -11.10 -11.09
C LYS A 168 4.77 -11.17 -10.12
N VAL A 169 4.76 -10.28 -9.13
CA VAL A 169 3.54 -9.99 -8.35
C VAL A 169 2.51 -9.36 -9.29
N ALA A 170 1.25 -9.77 -9.17
CA ALA A 170 0.19 -9.36 -10.09
C ALA A 170 -0.03 -7.84 -10.09
N ARG A 171 -0.01 -7.21 -8.90
CA ARG A 171 -0.18 -5.78 -8.74
C ARG A 171 0.54 -5.26 -7.49
N ILE A 172 1.08 -4.05 -7.58
CA ILE A 172 1.55 -3.25 -6.45
C ILE A 172 0.80 -1.93 -6.51
N THR A 173 0.18 -1.51 -5.41
CA THR A 173 -0.44 -0.19 -5.30
C THR A 173 0.23 0.61 -4.19
N ASP A 174 0.58 1.85 -4.53
CA ASP A 174 1.11 2.85 -3.61
C ASP A 174 0.16 4.06 -3.63
N PRO A 175 -0.66 4.28 -2.60
CA PRO A 175 -1.54 5.44 -2.53
C PRO A 175 -0.86 6.59 -1.79
N MET A 176 0.44 6.85 -1.99
CA MET A 176 1.17 7.91 -1.25
C MET A 176 1.19 9.26 -1.99
N SER A 177 0.49 9.41 -3.12
CA SER A 177 0.68 10.52 -4.07
C SER A 177 -0.01 11.85 -3.74
N CYS A 178 -0.86 11.94 -2.70
CA CYS A 178 -1.48 13.19 -2.22
C CYS A 178 -1.63 13.15 -0.70
N ASP A 179 -2.05 14.28 -0.08
CA ASP A 179 -2.26 14.48 1.38
C ASP A 179 -2.22 13.16 2.16
N HIS A 180 -1.18 12.97 2.98
CA HIS A 180 -0.70 11.66 3.48
C HIS A 180 -1.78 10.75 4.08
N HIS A 181 -2.92 11.31 4.47
CA HIS A 181 -4.11 10.61 4.96
C HIS A 181 -5.24 10.45 3.92
N ARG A 182 -5.52 11.46 3.07
CA ARG A 182 -6.67 11.47 2.15
C ARG A 182 -6.55 10.42 1.06
N SER A 183 -5.35 10.18 0.57
CA SER A 183 -5.08 9.20 -0.48
C SER A 183 -5.55 7.78 -0.14
N LEU A 184 -5.50 7.44 1.14
CA LEU A 184 -5.92 6.14 1.66
C LEU A 184 -7.44 6.05 1.81
N MET A 185 -8.09 7.15 2.20
CA MET A 185 -9.56 7.24 2.21
C MET A 185 -10.11 7.06 0.79
N TYR A 186 -9.48 7.66 -0.21
CA TYR A 186 -9.85 7.46 -1.61
C TYR A 186 -9.63 6.02 -2.06
N PHE A 187 -8.51 5.40 -1.68
CA PHE A 187 -8.26 4.01 -2.00
C PHE A 187 -9.29 3.08 -1.35
N ALA A 188 -9.62 3.29 -0.07
CA ALA A 188 -10.65 2.53 0.64
C ALA A 188 -12.01 2.64 -0.06
N GLU A 189 -12.49 3.87 -0.32
CA GLU A 189 -13.75 4.08 -1.04
C GLU A 189 -13.74 3.42 -2.43
N SER A 190 -12.59 3.45 -3.13
CA SER A 190 -12.49 2.92 -4.50
C SER A 190 -12.74 1.41 -4.62
N ILE A 191 -12.62 0.64 -3.53
CA ILE A 191 -12.82 -0.81 -3.51
C ILE A 191 -14.26 -1.14 -3.91
N ARG A 192 -15.24 -0.46 -3.28
CA ARG A 192 -16.67 -0.70 -3.52
C ARG A 192 -17.38 0.46 -4.22
N SER A 193 -16.65 1.48 -4.69
CA SER A 193 -17.25 2.63 -5.36
C SER A 193 -17.86 2.25 -6.71
N VAL A 194 -19.19 2.39 -6.82
CA VAL A 194 -19.92 2.22 -8.08
C VAL A 194 -19.63 3.35 -9.07
N ALA A 195 -19.37 4.57 -8.56
CA ALA A 195 -19.03 5.71 -9.40
C ALA A 195 -17.60 5.58 -9.95
N GLY A 196 -16.66 5.24 -9.06
CA GLY A 196 -15.24 5.15 -9.37
C GLY A 196 -14.53 6.51 -9.42
N PHE A 197 -13.21 6.46 -9.21
CA PHE A 197 -12.33 7.62 -9.26
C PHE A 197 -11.75 7.76 -10.66
N TRP A 198 -12.51 8.40 -11.54
CA TRP A 198 -12.12 8.58 -12.94
C TRP A 198 -11.36 9.89 -13.14
N GLY A 199 -10.29 9.81 -13.92
CA GLY A 199 -9.41 10.91 -14.26
C GLY A 199 -8.98 10.88 -15.72
N TRP A 200 -7.99 11.71 -16.04
CA TRP A 200 -7.37 11.80 -17.36
C TRP A 200 -5.84 11.71 -17.28
N PRO A 201 -5.19 11.21 -18.33
CA PRO A 201 -3.75 11.09 -18.36
C PRO A 201 -3.08 12.48 -18.42
N CYS A 202 -1.91 12.54 -17.82
CA CYS A 202 -1.00 13.68 -17.86
C CYS A 202 0.42 13.15 -18.05
N SER A 203 1.26 13.89 -18.77
CA SER A 203 2.52 13.32 -19.27
C SER A 203 3.55 13.08 -18.16
N ASN A 204 3.60 13.96 -17.16
CA ASN A 204 4.47 13.86 -15.99
C ASN A 204 4.12 14.94 -14.96
N MET A 205 4.76 14.85 -13.79
CA MET A 205 4.62 15.83 -12.70
C MET A 205 4.99 17.26 -13.13
N ALA A 206 6.00 17.43 -13.98
CA ALA A 206 6.40 18.77 -14.44
C ALA A 206 5.30 19.42 -15.30
N ALA A 207 4.63 18.65 -16.16
CA ALA A 207 3.48 19.12 -16.94
C ALA A 207 2.29 19.47 -16.03
N TYR A 208 2.06 18.71 -14.96
CA TYR A 208 1.06 19.07 -13.93
C TYR A 208 1.39 20.41 -13.26
N LEU A 209 2.62 20.58 -12.76
CA LEU A 209 3.10 21.81 -12.11
C LEU A 209 3.10 23.03 -13.05
N GLN A 210 3.30 22.79 -14.35
CA GLN A 210 3.25 23.81 -15.39
C GLN A 210 1.85 24.01 -15.97
N PHE A 211 0.83 23.33 -15.41
CA PHE A 211 -0.57 23.51 -15.81
C PHE A 211 -0.85 23.10 -17.27
N ARG A 212 -0.20 22.03 -17.73
CA ARG A 212 -0.23 21.52 -19.12
C ARG A 212 -0.96 20.18 -19.27
N CYS A 213 -1.93 19.90 -18.40
CA CYS A 213 -2.61 18.60 -18.38
C CYS A 213 -4.14 18.72 -18.51
N PRO A 214 -4.64 19.21 -19.67
CA PRO A 214 -6.07 19.35 -19.89
C PRO A 214 -6.80 18.00 -19.80
N PRO A 215 -8.10 18.01 -19.43
CA PRO A 215 -8.92 16.80 -19.28
C PRO A 215 -9.21 16.12 -20.61
N ARG A 216 -8.21 15.44 -21.16
CA ARG A 216 -8.25 14.83 -22.51
C ARG A 216 -7.60 13.46 -22.50
N GLY A 217 -7.92 12.66 -23.52
CA GLY A 217 -7.40 11.31 -23.68
C GLY A 217 -8.31 10.24 -23.08
N ALA A 218 -7.84 9.00 -23.11
CA ALA A 218 -8.60 7.86 -22.59
C ALA A 218 -8.74 7.99 -21.05
N PRO A 219 -9.94 7.81 -20.50
CA PRO A 219 -10.17 7.96 -19.07
C PRO A 219 -9.39 6.90 -18.29
N CYS A 220 -8.73 7.31 -17.21
CA CYS A 220 -8.06 6.39 -16.30
C CYS A 220 -8.84 6.24 -15.00
N LEU A 221 -8.81 5.03 -14.46
CA LEU A 221 -9.45 4.69 -13.19
C LEU A 221 -8.38 4.56 -12.12
N MET A 222 -8.54 5.30 -11.03
CA MET A 222 -7.70 5.19 -9.84
C MET A 222 -8.34 4.26 -8.81
N GLY A 223 -7.50 3.56 -8.05
CA GLY A 223 -7.90 2.80 -6.87
C GLY A 223 -7.78 1.28 -7.02
N ALA A 224 -8.56 0.55 -6.24
CA ALA A 224 -8.48 -0.90 -6.14
C ALA A 224 -8.91 -1.64 -7.41
N ASN A 225 -9.64 -0.99 -8.31
CA ASN A 225 -10.12 -1.59 -9.56
C ASN A 225 -9.32 -1.13 -10.80
N THR A 226 -8.20 -0.43 -10.61
CA THR A 226 -7.29 -0.05 -11.70
C THR A 226 -6.73 -1.30 -12.43
N PRO A 227 -6.81 -1.36 -13.78
CA PRO A 227 -6.24 -2.46 -14.55
C PRO A 227 -4.73 -2.66 -14.33
N ASN A 228 -4.27 -3.90 -14.28
CA ASN A 228 -2.85 -4.21 -14.04
C ASN A 228 -1.91 -3.73 -15.18
N THR A 229 -2.47 -3.44 -16.36
CA THR A 229 -1.78 -2.88 -17.53
C THR A 229 -1.67 -1.36 -17.49
N SER A 230 -2.39 -0.68 -16.60
CA SER A 230 -2.36 0.78 -16.49
C SER A 230 -0.96 1.26 -16.08
N ARG A 231 -0.44 2.24 -16.82
CA ARG A 231 0.85 2.90 -16.59
C ARG A 231 0.70 4.38 -16.89
N GLY A 232 1.58 5.17 -16.31
CA GLY A 232 1.63 6.61 -16.51
C GLY A 232 1.05 7.38 -15.32
N PHE A 233 0.83 8.67 -15.55
CA PHE A 233 0.45 9.63 -14.54
C PHE A 233 -0.96 10.13 -14.88
N CYS A 234 -1.83 10.15 -13.88
CA CYS A 234 -3.24 10.48 -14.05
C CYS A 234 -3.64 11.56 -13.08
N LEU A 235 -4.58 12.41 -13.50
CA LEU A 235 -5.16 13.44 -12.67
C LEU A 235 -6.62 13.09 -12.43
N VAL A 236 -7.02 13.03 -11.16
CA VAL A 236 -8.37 12.67 -10.72
C VAL A 236 -8.93 13.82 -9.90
N TYR A 237 -10.19 14.17 -10.14
CA TYR A 237 -10.89 15.14 -9.32
C TYR A 237 -11.77 14.42 -8.30
N THR A 238 -11.75 14.86 -7.04
CA THR A 238 -12.55 14.29 -5.95
C THR A 238 -13.57 15.30 -5.40
N ALA A 239 -14.55 14.83 -4.64
CA ALA A 239 -15.33 15.71 -3.77
C ALA A 239 -14.51 16.16 -2.55
N GLU A 240 -14.98 17.21 -1.87
CA GLU A 240 -14.39 17.67 -0.60
C GLU A 240 -14.71 16.73 0.57
N SER A 241 -15.86 16.05 0.50
CA SER A 241 -16.38 15.14 1.50
C SER A 241 -16.84 13.81 0.88
N PRO A 242 -16.89 12.71 1.66
CA PRO A 242 -17.40 11.43 1.17
C PRO A 242 -18.87 11.51 0.73
N PRO A 243 -19.29 10.77 -0.32
CA PRO A 243 -18.46 9.95 -1.19
C PRO A 243 -17.58 10.83 -2.09
N TYR A 244 -16.27 10.57 -2.06
CA TYR A 244 -15.26 11.32 -2.79
C TYR A 244 -15.29 11.04 -4.30
N ALA A 245 -15.75 9.85 -4.70
CA ALA A 245 -15.81 9.42 -6.09
C ALA A 245 -16.92 10.16 -6.87
N LEU A 246 -16.49 10.95 -7.86
CA LEU A 246 -17.40 11.70 -8.74
C LEU A 246 -17.90 10.90 -9.95
N GLY A 247 -17.28 9.76 -10.23
CA GLY A 247 -17.58 8.97 -11.43
C GLY A 247 -16.99 9.57 -12.70
N ARG A 248 -17.32 8.96 -13.86
CA ARG A 248 -16.80 9.43 -15.15
C ARG A 248 -17.21 10.88 -15.42
N TRP A 249 -16.25 11.66 -15.87
CA TRP A 249 -16.48 12.98 -16.42
C TRP A 249 -17.18 12.84 -17.77
N THR A 250 -18.51 13.00 -17.76
CA THR A 250 -19.38 12.94 -18.94
C THR A 250 -20.37 14.10 -18.83
N SER A 251 -20.84 14.63 -19.96
CA SER A 251 -21.79 15.75 -20.01
C SER A 251 -23.09 15.49 -19.25
N ASN A 252 -23.44 14.22 -19.02
CA ASN A 252 -24.70 13.81 -18.41
C ASN A 252 -24.56 13.47 -16.90
N ASN A 253 -23.35 13.52 -16.34
CA ASN A 253 -23.14 13.19 -14.93
C ASN A 253 -23.29 14.45 -14.05
N THR A 254 -24.42 14.55 -13.36
CA THR A 254 -24.78 15.70 -12.51
C THR A 254 -23.81 15.94 -11.35
N ARG A 255 -22.99 14.94 -10.97
CA ARG A 255 -21.90 15.11 -9.98
C ARG A 255 -20.81 16.08 -10.44
N TRP A 256 -20.76 16.37 -11.74
CA TRP A 256 -19.88 17.36 -12.35
C TRP A 256 -20.59 18.69 -12.64
N ASN A 257 -21.88 18.85 -12.32
CA ASN A 257 -22.59 20.12 -12.48
C ASN A 257 -21.90 21.19 -11.62
N ASN A 258 -21.65 22.36 -12.21
CA ASN A 258 -20.85 23.47 -11.66
C ASN A 258 -19.33 23.20 -11.53
N ARG A 259 -18.85 22.00 -11.86
CA ARG A 259 -17.41 21.66 -11.97
C ARG A 259 -17.04 21.61 -13.44
N ILE A 260 -17.01 22.78 -14.08
CA ILE A 260 -16.54 22.92 -15.45
C ILE A 260 -15.05 22.60 -15.43
N LEU A 261 -14.65 21.38 -15.79
CA LEU A 261 -13.26 21.13 -16.15
C LEU A 261 -12.99 21.97 -17.41
N PRO A 262 -12.18 23.02 -17.32
CA PRO A 262 -12.11 23.99 -18.38
C PRO A 262 -11.45 23.34 -19.61
N GLU A 263 -12.01 23.61 -20.79
CA GLU A 263 -11.47 23.13 -22.07
C GLU A 263 -10.01 23.59 -22.29
N LYS A 264 -9.64 24.68 -21.61
CA LYS A 264 -8.28 25.20 -21.41
C LYS A 264 -7.95 25.24 -19.91
N TRP A 265 -6.95 24.46 -19.51
CA TRP A 265 -6.48 24.35 -18.13
C TRP A 265 -6.09 25.72 -17.53
N ASN A 266 -6.74 26.12 -16.42
CA ASN A 266 -6.58 27.44 -15.80
C ASN A 266 -6.05 27.34 -14.34
N PRO A 267 -4.91 27.99 -14.00
CA PRO A 267 -4.33 27.96 -12.66
C PRO A 267 -5.24 28.48 -11.55
N LYS A 268 -6.18 29.40 -11.84
CA LYS A 268 -7.10 29.96 -10.85
C LYS A 268 -8.24 29.01 -10.44
N GLN A 269 -8.35 27.85 -11.09
CA GLN A 269 -9.42 26.87 -10.89
C GLN A 269 -8.92 25.54 -10.32
N ILE A 270 -7.63 25.43 -9.99
CA ILE A 270 -7.08 24.25 -9.33
C ILE A 270 -7.35 24.38 -7.85
N ASP A 271 -8.41 23.71 -7.44
CA ASP A 271 -8.80 23.54 -6.05
C ASP A 271 -8.05 22.33 -5.44
N SER A 272 -8.00 22.28 -4.12
CA SER A 272 -7.48 21.22 -3.24
C SER A 272 -8.06 19.80 -3.46
N ASN A 273 -8.92 19.66 -4.47
CA ASN A 273 -9.66 18.46 -4.81
C ASN A 273 -9.15 17.76 -6.08
N LEU A 274 -8.14 18.33 -6.74
CA LEU A 274 -7.41 17.67 -7.80
C LEU A 274 -6.25 16.87 -7.20
N ILE A 275 -6.24 15.56 -7.44
CA ILE A 275 -5.24 14.63 -6.96
C ILE A 275 -4.54 13.91 -8.11
N VAL A 276 -3.36 13.38 -7.80
CA VAL A 276 -2.46 12.64 -8.72
C VAL A 276 -2.49 11.16 -8.40
#